data_AF-A0A512RS28-F1
#
_entry.id   AF-A0A512RS28-F1
#
_cell.length_a   1.000
_cell.length_b   1.000
_cell.length_c   1.000
_cell.angle_alpha   90.00
_cell.angle_beta   90.00
_cell.angle_gamma   90.00
#
_symmetry.space_group_name_H-M   'P 1'
#
loop_
_entity.id
_entity.type
_entity.pdbx_description
1 polymer ?
#
loop_
_entity_poly.entity_id
_entity_poly.type
_entity_poly.pdbx_seq_one_letter_code
_entity_poly.pdbx_strand_id
1 'polypeptide(L)'
;MKKYILSAATAVALLSACSKDDDKTEYAGKATLTFDSRVGTEDFALNKDFTINSRTYQFTAFRYWISNVVLVRVDGSEYEVPASYYLIEELNKIAVQDGAFEYPAKKREDVTLSDIPLGEYKAVRFSIGVDQQHNDNLALQAGELSQLNGMTNVSWMWHTT
;
A
#
# COMPACT_ATOMS: atom_id res chain seq x y z
N MET A 1 31.03 22.54 81.84
CA MET A 1 30.31 22.95 80.62
C MET A 1 30.58 21.89 79.55
N LYS A 2 29.63 20.98 79.30
CA LYS A 2 29.73 19.96 78.24
C LYS A 2 28.57 20.21 77.28
N LYS A 3 28.88 20.60 76.05
CA LYS A 3 27.91 20.86 74.98
C LYS A 3 27.78 19.59 74.14
N TYR A 4 26.59 19.00 74.11
CA TYR A 4 26.22 17.96 73.15
C TYR A 4 25.67 18.67 71.91
N ILE A 5 26.31 18.49 70.76
CA ILE A 5 25.80 18.96 69.46
C ILE A 5 25.16 17.74 68.79
N LEU A 6 23.83 17.78 68.68
CA LEU A 6 23.02 16.82 67.96
C LEU A 6 22.89 17.32 66.51
N SER A 7 23.59 16.69 65.58
CA SER A 7 23.51 17.02 64.16
C SER A 7 22.47 16.13 63.49
N ALA A 8 21.31 16.69 63.14
CA ALA A 8 20.30 16.03 62.32
C ALA A 8 20.69 16.15 60.84
N ALA A 9 20.98 15.03 60.19
CA ALA A 9 21.20 14.96 58.75
C ALA A 9 19.85 14.69 58.05
N THR A 10 19.31 15.69 57.36
CA THR A 10 18.14 15.56 56.49
C THR A 10 18.60 15.05 55.12
N ALA A 11 18.22 13.82 54.77
CA ALA A 11 18.40 13.27 53.43
C ALA A 11 17.35 13.88 52.48
N VAL A 12 17.81 14.60 51.46
CA VAL A 12 16.96 15.08 50.36
C VAL A 12 16.91 13.98 49.30
N ALA A 13 15.80 13.26 49.24
CA ALA A 13 15.54 12.29 48.18
C ALA A 13 15.19 13.06 46.90
N LEU A 14 16.08 13.02 45.91
CA LEU A 14 15.80 13.48 44.55
C LEU A 14 14.85 12.47 43.90
N LEU A 15 13.58 12.86 43.73
CA LEU A 15 12.64 12.13 42.89
C LEU A 15 13.01 12.39 41.43
N SER A 16 13.73 11.44 40.82
CA SER A 16 13.81 11.34 39.36
C SER A 16 12.43 10.98 38.82
N ALA A 17 11.70 11.99 38.35
CA ALA A 17 10.53 11.80 37.52
C ALA A 17 11.02 11.38 36.12
N CYS A 18 11.20 10.07 35.90
CA CYS A 18 11.17 9.52 34.56
C CYS A 18 9.77 9.78 33.99
N SER A 19 9.65 10.73 33.07
CA SER A 19 8.55 10.73 32.12
C SER A 19 8.65 9.42 31.36
N LYS A 20 7.71 8.50 31.65
CA LYS A 20 7.45 7.39 30.74
C LYS A 20 6.83 8.05 29.51
N ASP A 21 7.62 8.18 28.45
CA ASP A 21 7.06 8.35 27.13
C ASP A 21 6.28 7.06 26.85
N ASP A 22 4.97 7.15 27.07
CA ASP A 22 4.01 6.20 26.54
C ASP A 22 4.05 6.38 25.01
N ASP A 23 4.96 5.67 24.35
CA ASP A 23 4.89 5.39 22.92
C ASP A 23 3.66 4.49 22.67
N LYS A 24 2.47 5.05 22.87
CA LYS A 24 1.24 4.50 22.32
C LYS A 24 1.24 4.82 20.84
N THR A 25 1.95 4.00 20.10
CA THR A 25 1.74 3.89 18.67
C THR A 25 0.36 3.26 18.46
N GLU A 26 -0.68 4.10 18.46
CA GLU A 26 -2.05 3.70 18.12
C GLU A 26 -2.16 3.48 16.61
N TYR A 27 -1.52 2.40 16.12
CA TYR A 27 -1.78 1.83 14.80
C TYR A 27 -2.89 0.80 14.95
N ALA A 28 -4.09 1.14 14.51
CA ALA A 28 -5.21 0.21 14.43
C ALA A 28 -6.22 0.54 13.31
N GLY A 29 -5.97 1.59 12.52
CA GLY A 29 -6.84 1.95 11.41
C GLY A 29 -6.73 0.96 10.26
N LYS A 30 -7.88 0.60 9.68
CA LYS A 30 -7.96 -0.16 8.44
C LYS A 30 -8.81 0.63 7.45
N ALA A 31 -8.40 0.62 6.18
CA ALA A 31 -9.19 1.19 5.10
C ALA A 31 -9.13 0.26 3.89
N THR A 32 -10.20 0.26 3.10
CA THR A 32 -10.20 -0.39 1.79
C THR A 32 -10.24 0.68 0.72
N LEU A 33 -9.28 0.62 -0.20
CA LEU A 33 -9.29 1.40 -1.43
C LEU A 33 -9.88 0.53 -2.54
N THR A 34 -10.94 1.01 -3.18
CA THR A 34 -11.58 0.36 -4.33
C THR A 34 -11.23 1.12 -5.61
N PHE A 35 -10.64 0.42 -6.57
CA PHE A 35 -10.26 0.96 -7.88
C PHE A 35 -11.25 0.49 -8.95
N ASP A 36 -12.40 1.19 -9.04
CA ASP A 36 -13.44 0.95 -10.06
C ASP A 36 -12.98 1.42 -11.45
N SER A 37 -12.68 0.46 -12.33
CA SER A 37 -12.17 0.73 -13.67
C SER A 37 -13.30 1.04 -14.64
N ARG A 38 -13.18 2.15 -15.38
CA ARG A 38 -14.22 2.63 -16.30
C ARG A 38 -13.65 3.11 -17.62
N VAL A 39 -14.44 2.98 -18.69
CA VAL A 39 -14.19 3.61 -19.98
C VAL A 39 -15.23 4.71 -20.20
N GLY A 40 -14.81 5.96 -19.98
CA GLY A 40 -15.74 7.09 -19.95
C GLY A 40 -16.74 6.93 -18.79
N THR A 41 -18.02 6.78 -19.11
CA THR A 41 -19.09 6.55 -18.11
C THR A 41 -19.44 5.07 -17.92
N GLU A 42 -18.90 4.18 -18.75
CA GLU A 42 -19.23 2.75 -18.73
C GLU A 42 -18.29 1.98 -17.80
N ASP A 43 -18.86 1.00 -17.09
CA ASP A 43 -18.12 0.02 -16.32
C ASP A 43 -17.22 -0.83 -17.23
N PHE A 44 -15.97 -1.05 -16.81
CA PHE A 44 -15.04 -1.90 -17.52
C PHE A 44 -15.41 -3.37 -17.33
N ALA A 45 -15.33 -4.15 -18.41
CA ALA A 45 -15.55 -5.59 -18.39
C ALA A 45 -14.78 -6.26 -19.52
N LEU A 46 -14.27 -7.46 -19.28
CA LEU A 46 -13.64 -8.25 -20.35
C LEU A 46 -14.62 -8.71 -21.42
N ASN A 47 -14.08 -8.96 -22.62
CA ASN A 47 -14.79 -9.48 -23.79
C ASN A 47 -15.99 -8.60 -24.21
N LYS A 48 -15.96 -7.33 -23.82
CA LYS A 48 -16.92 -6.28 -24.19
C LYS A 48 -16.23 -5.28 -25.12
N ASP A 49 -16.97 -4.83 -26.14
CA ASP A 49 -16.50 -3.80 -27.06
C ASP A 49 -16.58 -2.42 -26.39
N PHE A 50 -15.47 -1.69 -26.41
CA PHE A 50 -15.38 -0.29 -25.98
C PHE A 50 -14.93 0.58 -27.14
N THR A 51 -15.57 1.73 -27.33
CA THR A 51 -15.13 2.73 -28.30
C THR A 51 -14.28 3.79 -27.60
N ILE A 52 -12.99 3.84 -27.91
CA ILE A 52 -12.02 4.79 -27.36
C ILE A 52 -11.40 5.55 -28.53
N ASN A 53 -11.50 6.88 -28.54
CA ASN A 53 -10.94 7.73 -29.60
C ASN A 53 -11.29 7.24 -31.03
N SER A 54 -12.57 6.91 -31.26
CA SER A 54 -13.10 6.40 -32.54
C SER A 54 -12.55 5.04 -33.00
N ARG A 55 -11.94 4.27 -32.09
CA ARG A 55 -11.51 2.89 -32.34
C ARG A 55 -12.20 1.95 -31.36
N THR A 56 -12.62 0.80 -31.86
CA THR A 56 -13.19 -0.26 -31.01
C THR A 56 -12.07 -1.14 -30.47
N TYR A 57 -12.07 -1.33 -29.16
CA TYR A 57 -11.18 -2.22 -28.44
C TYR A 57 -11.99 -3.26 -27.70
N GLN A 58 -11.52 -4.49 -27.72
CA GLN A 58 -12.04 -5.56 -26.87
C GLN A 58 -10.87 -6.09 -26.04
N PHE A 59 -11.01 -6.03 -24.72
CA PHE A 59 -9.96 -6.44 -23.80
C PHE A 59 -10.25 -7.87 -23.31
N THR A 60 -9.24 -8.73 -23.34
CA THR A 60 -9.32 -10.11 -22.82
C THR A 60 -8.57 -10.30 -21.50
N ALA A 61 -7.82 -9.28 -21.08
CA ALA A 61 -7.17 -9.15 -19.79
C ALA A 61 -6.93 -7.66 -19.50
N PHE A 62 -6.97 -7.28 -18.23
CA PHE A 62 -6.63 -5.95 -17.77
C PHE A 62 -5.89 -6.04 -16.43
N ARG A 63 -4.67 -5.52 -16.37
CA ARG A 63 -3.81 -5.56 -15.18
C ARG A 63 -3.01 -4.29 -15.07
N TYR A 64 -2.84 -3.79 -13.86
CA TYR A 64 -1.97 -2.66 -13.58
C TYR A 64 -1.55 -2.63 -12.12
N TRP A 65 -0.43 -1.95 -11.88
CA TRP A 65 0.05 -1.71 -10.52
C TRP A 65 -0.55 -0.40 -10.01
N ILE A 66 -1.03 -0.42 -8.77
CA ILE A 66 -1.17 0.78 -7.94
C ILE A 66 0.07 0.87 -7.06
N SER A 67 0.70 2.04 -7.00
CA SER A 67 1.89 2.29 -6.19
C SER A 67 1.85 3.60 -5.42
N ASN A 68 2.78 3.80 -4.49
CA ASN A 68 3.01 5.06 -3.78
C ASN A 68 1.73 5.64 -3.15
N VAL A 69 1.00 4.80 -2.42
CA VAL A 69 -0.23 5.21 -1.75
C VAL A 69 0.12 6.12 -0.58
N VAL A 70 -0.45 7.32 -0.57
CA VAL A 70 -0.28 8.33 0.46
C VAL A 70 -1.65 8.77 0.96
N LEU A 71 -1.83 8.74 2.28
CA LEU A 71 -3.02 9.27 2.94
C LEU A 71 -2.71 10.69 3.42
N VAL A 72 -3.50 11.67 2.99
CA VAL A 72 -3.30 13.09 3.32
C VAL A 72 -4.25 13.48 4.45
N ARG A 73 -3.69 13.96 5.56
CA ARG A 73 -4.47 14.40 6.73
C ARG A 73 -5.15 15.74 6.51
N VAL A 74 -6.16 16.02 7.32
CA VAL A 74 -6.88 17.32 7.29
C VAL A 74 -5.93 18.51 7.46
N ASP A 75 -4.91 18.38 8.31
CA ASP A 75 -3.88 19.39 8.59
C ASP A 75 -2.82 19.56 7.47
N GLY A 76 -2.87 18.70 6.45
CA GLY A 76 -1.95 18.71 5.31
C GLY A 76 -0.69 17.85 5.47
N SER A 77 -0.47 17.23 6.64
CA SER A 77 0.58 16.22 6.79
C SER A 77 0.25 14.95 5.99
N GLU A 78 1.28 14.26 5.52
CA GLU A 78 1.15 13.07 4.70
C GLU A 78 1.56 11.81 5.49
N TYR A 79 0.86 10.70 5.24
CA TYR A 79 1.26 9.36 5.66
C TYR A 79 1.51 8.50 4.44
N GLU A 80 2.77 8.18 4.18
CA GLU A 80 3.15 7.26 3.12
C GLU A 80 2.88 5.83 3.59
N VAL A 81 2.01 5.12 2.86
CA VAL A 81 1.73 3.72 3.16
C VAL A 81 2.98 2.89 2.84
N PRO A 82 3.57 2.19 3.82
CA PRO A 82 4.78 1.43 3.60
C PRO A 82 4.58 0.33 2.54
N ALA A 83 5.58 0.15 1.67
CA ALA A 83 5.61 -0.91 0.67
C ALA A 83 4.32 -0.99 -0.17
N SER A 84 3.74 0.16 -0.52
CA SER A 84 2.45 0.25 -1.21
C SER A 84 2.59 -0.07 -2.69
N TYR A 85 2.54 -1.36 -3.02
CA TYR A 85 2.39 -1.86 -4.39
C TYR A 85 1.32 -2.94 -4.42
N TYR A 86 0.32 -2.77 -5.28
CA TYR A 86 -0.85 -3.64 -5.34
C TYR A 86 -1.22 -3.96 -6.79
N LEU A 87 -1.40 -5.24 -7.10
CA LEU A 87 -1.86 -5.70 -8.40
C LEU A 87 -3.37 -5.59 -8.49
N ILE A 88 -3.86 -4.70 -9.35
CA ILE A 88 -5.27 -4.66 -9.74
C ILE A 88 -5.41 -5.46 -11.03
N GLU A 89 -6.42 -6.31 -11.11
CA GLU A 89 -6.57 -7.22 -12.24
C GLU A 89 -8.01 -7.63 -12.53
N GLU A 90 -8.33 -7.75 -13.82
CA GLU A 90 -9.48 -8.44 -14.36
C GLU A 90 -9.02 -9.41 -15.45
N LEU A 91 -9.28 -10.69 -15.28
CA LEU A 91 -8.75 -11.76 -16.12
C LEU A 91 -9.82 -12.78 -16.47
N ASN A 92 -9.77 -13.22 -17.72
CA ASN A 92 -10.34 -14.50 -18.12
C ASN A 92 -9.55 -15.65 -17.49
N LYS A 93 -10.08 -16.87 -17.58
CA LYS A 93 -9.30 -18.07 -17.25
C LYS A 93 -8.08 -18.15 -18.16
N ILE A 94 -6.91 -18.44 -17.58
CA ILE A 94 -5.66 -18.57 -18.33
C ILE A 94 -5.18 -20.01 -18.20
N ALA A 95 -5.01 -20.68 -19.35
CA ALA A 95 -4.34 -21.97 -19.41
C ALA A 95 -2.84 -21.78 -19.16
N VAL A 96 -2.28 -22.58 -18.25
CA VAL A 96 -0.86 -22.56 -17.86
C VAL A 96 -0.26 -23.94 -18.07
N GLN A 97 1.03 -24.00 -18.44
CA GLN A 97 1.74 -25.25 -18.77
C GLN A 97 0.98 -26.10 -19.81
N ASP A 98 0.79 -25.55 -21.01
CA ASP A 98 0.11 -26.23 -22.13
C ASP A 98 -1.30 -26.75 -21.80
N GLY A 99 -1.99 -26.10 -20.85
CA GLY A 99 -3.35 -26.48 -20.43
C GLY A 99 -3.41 -27.52 -19.32
N ALA A 100 -2.27 -27.91 -18.73
CA ALA A 100 -2.25 -28.80 -17.57
C ALA A 100 -2.80 -28.14 -16.30
N PHE A 101 -2.70 -26.81 -16.20
CA PHE A 101 -3.21 -26.03 -15.08
C PHE A 101 -4.03 -24.84 -15.57
N GLU A 102 -4.98 -24.41 -14.75
CA GLU A 102 -5.78 -23.22 -15.01
C GLU A 102 -5.53 -22.19 -13.91
N TYR A 103 -5.17 -20.96 -14.31
CA TYR A 103 -5.34 -19.80 -13.45
C TYR A 103 -6.79 -19.34 -13.58
N PRO A 104 -7.57 -19.31 -12.48
CA PRO A 104 -8.99 -18.99 -12.54
C PRO A 104 -9.20 -17.56 -13.04
N ALA A 105 -10.37 -17.32 -13.64
CA ALA A 105 -10.81 -15.95 -13.88
C ALA A 105 -10.82 -15.21 -12.54
N LYS A 106 -10.25 -14.01 -12.53
CA LYS A 106 -10.05 -13.22 -11.32
C LYS A 106 -10.34 -11.77 -11.61
N LYS A 107 -11.14 -11.15 -10.75
CA LYS A 107 -11.35 -9.70 -10.70
C LYS A 107 -10.99 -9.24 -9.29
N ARG A 108 -10.07 -8.29 -9.20
CA ARG A 108 -9.68 -7.62 -7.96
C ARG A 108 -9.67 -6.14 -8.22
N GLU A 109 -10.46 -5.42 -7.44
CA GLU A 109 -10.52 -3.94 -7.44
C GLU A 109 -10.20 -3.38 -6.05
N ASP A 110 -10.25 -4.22 -5.01
CA ASP A 110 -10.05 -3.82 -3.62
C ASP A 110 -8.62 -4.06 -3.13
N VAL A 111 -8.11 -3.07 -2.40
CA VAL A 111 -6.85 -3.09 -1.66
C VAL A 111 -7.11 -2.71 -0.21
N THR A 112 -6.73 -3.60 0.71
CA THR A 112 -6.83 -3.33 2.15
C THR A 112 -5.53 -2.72 2.67
N LEU A 113 -5.64 -1.51 3.20
CA LEU A 113 -4.61 -0.84 3.97
C LEU A 113 -4.80 -1.17 5.46
N SER A 114 -3.70 -1.50 6.13
CA SER A 114 -3.66 -1.78 7.57
C SER A 114 -2.68 -0.84 8.26
N ASP A 115 -2.72 -0.85 9.59
CA ASP A 115 -1.81 -0.09 10.45
C ASP A 115 -1.80 1.41 10.12
N ILE A 116 -2.96 1.94 9.74
CA ILE A 116 -3.13 3.37 9.48
C ILE A 116 -3.08 4.08 10.84
N PRO A 117 -2.19 5.07 11.02
CA PRO A 117 -2.13 5.87 12.23
C PRO A 117 -3.47 6.57 12.48
N LEU A 118 -3.88 6.66 13.75
CA LEU A 118 -5.05 7.43 14.14
C LEU A 118 -4.98 8.86 13.58
N GLY A 119 -6.07 9.32 12.98
CA GLY A 119 -6.17 10.67 12.44
C GLY A 119 -7.33 10.84 11.48
N GLU A 120 -7.60 12.09 11.11
CA GLU A 120 -8.58 12.44 10.10
C GLU A 120 -7.89 12.67 8.75
N TYR A 121 -8.38 12.00 7.71
CA TYR A 121 -7.81 12.03 6.36
C TYR A 121 -8.82 12.63 5.38
N LYS A 122 -8.32 13.47 4.46
CA LYS A 122 -9.14 14.18 3.47
C LYS A 122 -8.91 13.75 2.03
N ALA A 123 -7.80 13.07 1.75
CA ALA A 123 -7.47 12.62 0.40
C ALA A 123 -6.57 11.39 0.41
N VAL A 124 -6.60 10.66 -0.71
CA VAL A 124 -5.67 9.59 -1.05
C VAL A 124 -4.95 10.01 -2.33
N ARG A 125 -3.62 9.89 -2.35
CA ARG A 125 -2.80 10.04 -3.55
C ARG A 125 -2.15 8.71 -3.84
N PHE A 126 -2.04 8.35 -5.11
CA PHE A 126 -1.41 7.12 -5.56
C PHE A 126 -0.87 7.31 -6.98
N SER A 127 -0.02 6.38 -7.40
CA SER A 127 0.51 6.26 -8.75
C SER A 127 -0.05 5.01 -9.43
N ILE A 128 -0.11 5.05 -10.77
CA ILE A 128 -0.37 3.87 -11.60
C ILE A 128 0.95 3.45 -12.23
N GLY A 129 1.33 2.19 -12.09
CA GLY A 129 2.61 1.64 -12.53
C GLY A 129 3.59 1.42 -11.38
N VAL A 130 4.86 1.23 -11.75
CA VAL A 130 5.98 0.97 -10.83
C VAL A 130 7.02 2.07 -11.07
N ASP A 131 7.63 2.58 -10.01
CA ASP A 131 8.71 3.55 -10.14
C ASP A 131 9.95 2.92 -10.79
N GLN A 132 10.83 3.77 -11.30
CA GLN A 132 12.00 3.34 -12.05
C GLN A 132 12.90 2.39 -11.25
N GLN A 133 13.13 2.65 -9.95
CA GLN A 133 14.06 1.84 -9.16
C GLN A 133 13.58 0.38 -9.05
N HIS A 134 12.29 0.16 -8.82
CA HIS A 134 11.72 -1.19 -8.73
C HIS A 134 11.49 -1.82 -10.11
N ASN A 135 11.18 -1.03 -11.15
CA ASN A 135 11.05 -1.53 -12.51
C ASN A 135 12.39 -1.99 -13.11
N ASP A 136 13.47 -1.27 -12.84
CA ASP A 136 14.80 -1.55 -13.39
C ASP A 136 15.51 -2.68 -12.62
N ASN A 137 15.05 -3.00 -11.40
CA ASN A 137 15.63 -4.06 -10.58
C ASN A 137 14.55 -4.90 -9.86
N LEU A 138 14.15 -5.99 -10.51
CA LEU A 138 13.12 -6.92 -10.05
C LEU A 138 13.49 -7.75 -8.81
N ALA A 139 14.75 -7.65 -8.34
CA ALA A 139 15.14 -8.21 -7.06
C ALA A 139 14.67 -7.36 -5.87
N LEU A 140 14.34 -6.08 -6.10
CA LEU A 140 13.77 -5.20 -5.08
C LEU A 140 12.28 -5.48 -4.95
N GLN A 141 11.93 -6.25 -3.92
CA GLN A 141 10.54 -6.58 -3.62
C GLN A 141 9.99 -5.65 -2.54
N ALA A 142 8.78 -5.13 -2.79
CA ALA A 142 8.02 -4.32 -1.85
C ALA A 142 6.53 -4.54 -2.09
N GLY A 143 5.77 -4.73 -1.01
CA GLY A 143 4.33 -5.01 -1.11
C GLY A 143 4.09 -6.25 -1.97
N GLU A 144 3.32 -6.08 -3.03
CA GLU A 144 3.03 -7.14 -3.99
C GLU A 144 3.98 -7.19 -5.20
N LEU A 145 5.08 -6.43 -5.21
CA LEU A 145 6.12 -6.57 -6.24
C LEU A 145 6.94 -7.86 -6.04
N SER A 146 6.32 -8.99 -6.35
CA SER A 146 6.98 -10.30 -6.51
C SER A 146 6.57 -10.95 -7.83
N GLN A 147 7.52 -11.60 -8.50
CA GLN A 147 7.26 -12.39 -9.73
C GLN A 147 6.16 -13.44 -9.51
N LEU A 148 5.96 -13.88 -8.26
CA LEU A 148 4.95 -14.85 -7.87
C LEU A 148 3.53 -14.28 -7.81
N ASN A 149 3.37 -12.95 -7.74
CA ASN A 149 2.05 -12.31 -7.67
C ASN A 149 1.34 -12.20 -9.02
N GLY A 150 1.94 -12.75 -10.09
CA GLY A 150 1.19 -13.15 -11.27
C GLY A 150 0.90 -12.05 -12.28
N MET A 151 1.55 -10.89 -12.20
CA MET A 151 1.45 -9.86 -13.25
C MET A 151 1.79 -10.45 -14.64
N THR A 152 2.73 -11.38 -14.72
CA THR A 152 3.07 -12.14 -15.94
C THR A 152 3.74 -13.47 -15.57
N ASN A 153 3.87 -14.38 -16.54
CA ASN A 153 4.43 -15.72 -16.40
C ASN A 153 5.97 -15.75 -16.33
N VAL A 154 6.66 -14.63 -16.60
CA VAL A 154 8.13 -14.54 -16.56
C VAL A 154 8.58 -13.39 -15.66
N SER A 155 8.32 -12.13 -16.04
CA SER A 155 8.48 -10.95 -15.19
C SER A 155 7.91 -9.70 -15.88
N TRP A 156 7.44 -8.70 -15.13
CA TRP A 156 7.15 -7.39 -15.71
C TRP A 156 8.45 -6.60 -15.82
N MET A 157 8.71 -5.99 -16.98
CA MET A 157 9.77 -5.00 -17.14
C MET A 157 9.33 -4.07 -18.24
N TRP A 158 9.17 -2.80 -17.89
CA TRP A 158 8.71 -1.76 -18.80
C TRP A 158 9.97 -1.04 -19.25
N HIS A 159 10.75 -1.69 -20.12
CA HIS A 159 11.99 -1.09 -20.61
C HIS A 159 11.64 -0.05 -21.67
N THR A 160 11.78 1.23 -21.33
CA THR A 160 11.89 2.31 -22.32
C THR A 160 13.37 2.51 -22.60
N THR A 161 13.81 2.02 -23.75
CA THR A 161 15.16 2.33 -24.27
C THR A 161 15.14 3.69 -24.93
#